data_AF-A0A7W0ZLA7-F1
#
_entry.id   AF-A0A7W0ZLA7-F1
#
_cell.length_a   1.000
_cell.length_b   1.000
_cell.length_c   1.000
_cell.angle_alpha   90.00
_cell.angle_beta   90.00
_cell.angle_gamma   90.00
#
_symmetry.space_group_name_H-M   'P 1'
#
loop_
_entity.id
_entity.type
_entity.pdbx_description
1 polymer ?
#
loop_
_entity_poly.entity_id
_entity_poly.type
_entity_poly.pdbx_seq_one_letter_code
_entity_poly.pdbx_strand_id
1 'polypeptide(L)'
;MNAERWQQIESIFQSALERESGERAAYLDGACGGDESLRQEVESLLAAYEKTGSFMNVPAHEVAAHLLAANRSGLREGRQDDSTKLLAAPGTGTIVEDHQTQDTKLVINRRRRIVLVGLLFALMLVYVVGNSSFVISYFNASSDPGWQVWIDGSVQIYSGISDADVSALQDGDEIVTLNNQEFKDMRQYYKTFRNTSPGSLYAIVIRRDGQIEKFTLRTAPYQFWLRINFVLIMLVIPVIFLLTGLAVLLLSPNDKQALLLALMLGMFFGAFPTLSILIADIPSWLVGVLVAVYLVGAWVFPVVLHLFLIFPERSLLLRRFPRFEYYQYLLYLLTAYPFVVTLAFVSAMAPERLFDFYKQFFWLFVIYLIVVLMYVLGGFLSLFFTYRKANHLSRRKLRVVFV
;
A
#
# COMPACT_ATOMS: atom_id res chain seq x y z
N MET A 1 -24.86 24.96 28.08
CA MET A 1 -23.72 25.77 27.59
C MET A 1 -24.14 26.47 26.30
N ASN A 2 -23.79 27.74 26.16
CA ASN A 2 -24.01 28.50 24.92
C ASN A 2 -22.80 28.33 23.99
N ALA A 3 -22.98 28.44 22.66
CA ALA A 3 -21.93 28.17 21.67
C ALA A 3 -20.71 29.09 21.80
N GLU A 4 -20.92 30.35 22.18
CA GLU A 4 -19.87 31.35 22.40
C GLU A 4 -18.95 30.97 23.57
N ARG A 5 -19.53 30.47 24.66
CA ARG A 5 -18.77 30.04 25.85
C ARG A 5 -17.89 28.82 25.54
N TRP A 6 -18.36 27.94 24.66
CA TRP A 6 -17.56 26.81 24.19
C TRP A 6 -16.37 27.22 23.32
N GLN A 7 -16.56 28.18 22.39
CA GLN A 7 -15.46 28.70 21.57
C GLN A 7 -14.39 29.39 22.42
N GLN A 8 -14.79 30.07 23.49
CA GLN A 8 -13.86 30.70 24.42
C GLN A 8 -13.02 29.65 25.18
N ILE A 9 -13.65 28.57 25.66
CA ILE A 9 -12.96 27.44 26.32
C ILE A 9 -11.97 26.77 25.36
N GLU A 10 -12.40 26.49 24.13
CA GLU A 10 -11.57 25.83 23.12
C GLU A 10 -10.34 26.67 22.75
N SER A 11 -10.50 27.99 22.61
CA SER A 11 -9.41 28.92 22.32
C SER A 11 -8.35 28.97 23.43
N ILE A 12 -8.80 29.08 24.68
CA ILE A 12 -7.91 29.12 25.86
C ILE A 12 -7.22 27.78 26.06
N PHE A 13 -7.95 26.66 25.88
CA PHE A 13 -7.39 25.31 25.98
C PHE A 13 -6.28 25.06 24.95
N GLN A 14 -6.49 25.40 23.68
CA GLN A 14 -5.45 25.23 22.64
C GLN A 14 -4.21 26.07 22.94
N SER A 15 -4.39 27.32 23.37
CA SER A 15 -3.30 28.22 23.73
C SER A 15 -2.53 27.76 24.97
N ALA A 16 -3.21 27.09 25.92
CA ALA A 16 -2.57 26.49 27.09
C ALA A 16 -1.73 25.24 26.74
N LEU A 17 -2.15 24.45 25.74
CA LEU A 17 -1.38 23.29 25.26
C LEU A 17 -0.04 23.67 24.61
N GLU A 18 0.06 24.88 24.03
CA GLU A 18 1.29 25.40 23.41
C GLU A 18 2.37 25.79 24.43
N ARG A 19 2.02 25.87 25.72
CA ARG A 19 2.91 26.27 26.81
C ARG A 19 3.42 25.07 27.59
N GLU A 20 4.62 25.20 28.17
CA GLU A 20 5.18 24.21 29.09
C GLU A 20 4.33 24.11 30.37
N SER A 21 4.32 22.94 31.02
CA SER A 21 3.45 22.66 32.18
C SER A 21 3.59 23.68 33.30
N GLY A 22 4.80 24.24 33.51
CA GLY A 22 5.06 25.29 34.50
C GLY A 22 4.47 26.66 34.18
N GLU A 23 4.21 26.97 32.90
CA GLU A 23 3.72 28.29 32.45
C GLU A 23 2.19 28.33 32.24
N ARG A 24 1.52 27.16 32.30
CA ARG A 24 0.08 27.03 32.05
C ARG A 24 -0.77 27.70 33.12
N ALA A 25 -0.42 27.53 34.40
CA ALA A 25 -1.18 28.11 35.50
C ALA A 25 -1.23 29.66 35.41
N ALA A 26 -0.07 30.29 35.19
CA ALA A 26 0.04 31.74 35.03
C ALA A 26 -0.68 32.25 33.76
N TYR A 27 -0.70 31.44 32.69
CA TYR A 27 -1.46 31.77 31.49
C TYR A 27 -2.98 31.74 31.72
N LEU A 28 -3.49 30.72 32.41
CA LEU A 28 -4.92 30.60 32.72
C LEU A 28 -5.39 31.73 33.62
N ASP A 29 -4.59 32.18 34.58
CA ASP A 29 -4.89 33.35 35.42
C ASP A 29 -5.15 34.61 34.59
N GLY A 30 -4.33 34.84 33.55
CA GLY A 30 -4.49 35.97 32.64
C GLY A 30 -5.59 35.80 31.60
N ALA A 31 -5.70 34.61 31.00
CA ALA A 31 -6.63 34.33 29.90
C ALA A 31 -8.08 34.17 30.36
N CYS A 32 -8.30 33.70 31.59
CA CYS A 32 -9.63 33.56 32.16
C CYS A 32 -10.14 34.86 32.81
N GLY A 33 -9.29 35.88 32.98
CA GLY A 33 -9.72 37.21 33.43
C GLY A 33 -10.46 37.25 34.77
N GLY A 34 -10.19 36.28 35.66
CA GLY A 34 -10.88 36.12 36.94
C GLY A 34 -12.19 35.31 36.90
N ASP A 35 -12.60 34.75 35.75
CA ASP A 35 -13.71 33.80 35.67
C ASP A 35 -13.26 32.40 36.11
N GLU A 36 -13.48 32.12 37.40
CA GLU A 36 -13.12 30.85 38.04
C GLU A 36 -13.87 29.65 37.44
N SER A 37 -15.10 29.86 36.94
CA SER A 37 -15.86 28.77 36.30
C SER A 37 -15.25 28.38 34.95
N LEU A 38 -14.79 29.37 34.19
CA LEU A 38 -14.11 29.17 32.90
C LEU A 38 -12.75 28.47 33.11
N ARG A 39 -12.01 28.88 34.15
CA ARG A 39 -10.74 28.26 34.54
C ARG A 39 -10.91 26.78 34.87
N GLN A 40 -11.88 26.44 35.72
CA GLN A 40 -12.14 25.05 36.11
C GLN A 40 -12.52 24.16 34.92
N GLU A 41 -13.32 24.68 33.98
CA GLU A 41 -13.68 23.96 32.75
C GLU A 41 -12.43 23.66 31.89
N VAL A 42 -11.51 24.62 31.74
CA VAL A 42 -10.26 24.45 30.96
C VAL A 42 -9.26 23.54 31.69
N GLU A 43 -9.11 23.67 33.00
CA GLU A 43 -8.24 22.82 33.82
C GLU A 43 -8.71 21.36 33.83
N SER A 44 -10.03 21.12 33.88
CA SER A 44 -10.59 19.76 33.74
C SER A 44 -10.27 19.15 32.38
N LEU A 45 -10.26 19.95 31.31
CA LEU A 45 -9.88 19.48 29.96
C LEU A 45 -8.39 19.19 29.86
N LEU A 46 -7.53 20.04 30.45
CA LEU A 46 -6.08 19.82 30.50
C LEU A 46 -5.72 18.59 31.33
N ALA A 47 -6.35 18.40 32.49
CA ALA A 47 -6.16 17.22 33.33
C ALA A 47 -6.62 15.94 32.61
N ALA A 48 -7.74 15.99 31.88
CA ALA A 48 -8.19 14.87 31.05
C ALA A 48 -7.19 14.55 29.93
N TYR A 49 -6.62 15.58 29.27
CA TYR A 49 -5.60 15.44 28.23
C TYR A 49 -4.29 14.85 28.76
N GLU A 50 -3.81 15.30 29.92
CA GLU A 50 -2.58 14.79 30.55
C GLU A 50 -2.75 13.34 31.05
N LYS A 51 -3.92 13.02 31.61
CA LYS A 51 -4.23 11.67 32.11
C LYS A 51 -4.41 10.62 31.01
N THR A 52 -4.65 11.05 29.77
CA THR A 52 -4.90 10.15 28.62
C THR A 52 -3.73 10.00 27.64
N GLY A 53 -2.58 10.64 27.88
CA GLY A 53 -1.34 10.37 27.15
C GLY A 53 -1.50 10.32 25.62
N SER A 54 -1.55 11.48 24.97
CA SER A 54 -1.46 11.61 23.51
C SER A 54 -2.55 10.86 22.70
N PHE A 55 -3.81 11.30 22.81
CA PHE A 55 -4.82 11.05 21.77
C PHE A 55 -4.94 12.27 20.85
N MET A 56 -4.05 12.36 19.86
CA MET A 56 -4.29 13.24 18.70
C MET A 56 -5.39 12.61 17.82
N ASN A 57 -6.52 13.31 17.69
CA ASN A 57 -7.56 13.23 16.62
C ASN A 57 -9.02 12.99 17.07
N VAL A 58 -9.40 13.28 18.32
CA VAL A 58 -10.82 13.37 18.68
C VAL A 58 -11.22 14.85 18.71
N PRO A 59 -12.21 15.30 17.92
CA PRO A 59 -12.68 16.67 17.99
C PRO A 59 -13.26 16.95 19.38
N ALA A 60 -12.92 18.11 19.96
CA ALA A 60 -13.13 18.43 21.38
C ALA A 60 -14.59 18.25 21.89
N HIS A 61 -15.59 18.30 21.00
CA HIS A 61 -16.99 18.06 21.34
C HIS A 61 -17.30 16.61 21.77
N GLU A 62 -16.56 15.62 21.27
CA GLU A 62 -16.69 14.23 21.71
C GLU A 62 -16.08 14.00 23.10
N VAL A 63 -15.00 14.72 23.43
CA VAL A 63 -14.39 14.71 24.76
C VAL A 63 -15.34 15.34 25.79
N ALA A 64 -16.01 16.44 25.43
CA ALA A 64 -17.01 17.09 26.26
C ALA A 64 -18.23 16.17 26.54
N ALA A 65 -18.69 15.42 25.53
CA ALA A 65 -19.78 14.48 25.69
C ALA A 65 -19.43 13.35 26.67
N HIS A 66 -18.20 12.83 26.61
CA HIS A 66 -17.73 11.80 27.54
C HIS A 66 -17.56 12.32 28.98
N LEU A 67 -17.06 13.53 29.18
CA LEU A 67 -16.92 14.13 30.51
C LEU A 67 -18.28 14.47 31.14
N LEU A 68 -19.24 14.95 30.35
CA LEU A 68 -20.61 15.21 30.81
C LEU A 68 -21.35 13.90 31.16
N ALA A 69 -21.08 12.81 30.44
CA ALA A 69 -21.62 11.49 30.77
C ALA A 69 -21.00 10.93 32.07
N ALA A 70 -19.69 11.09 32.27
CA ALA A 70 -18.99 10.64 33.47
C ALA A 70 -19.37 11.45 34.73
N ASN A 71 -19.67 12.74 34.58
CA ASN A 71 -20.09 13.61 35.70
C ASN A 71 -21.55 13.31 36.14
N ARG A 72 -22.40 12.77 35.25
CA ARG A 72 -23.76 12.32 35.61
C ARG A 72 -23.79 11.03 36.42
N SER A 73 -22.77 10.18 36.31
CA SER A 73 -22.65 8.97 37.15
C SER A 73 -22.17 9.28 38.56
N GLY A 74 -21.33 10.32 38.77
CA GLY A 74 -20.88 10.73 40.10
C GLY A 74 -21.94 11.42 40.96
N LEU A 75 -22.97 12.02 40.34
CA LEU A 75 -24.05 12.74 41.05
C LEU A 75 -25.16 11.83 41.59
N ARG A 76 -25.07 10.49 41.40
CA ARG A 76 -26.08 9.52 41.85
C ARG A 76 -25.70 8.71 43.09
N GLU A 77 -24.48 8.85 43.60
CA GLU A 77 -23.98 8.05 44.74
C GLU A 77 -24.17 8.71 46.12
N GLY A 78 -24.94 9.81 46.21
CA GLY A 78 -25.13 10.56 47.46
C GLY A 78 -26.59 10.82 47.81
N ARG A 79 -27.42 9.78 48.01
CA ARG A 79 -28.61 9.91 48.87
C ARG A 79 -29.11 8.56 49.36
N GLN A 80 -28.78 8.27 50.61
CA GLN A 80 -29.32 7.17 51.40
C GLN A 80 -30.57 7.67 52.13
N ASP A 81 -31.72 7.01 51.95
CA ASP A 81 -32.70 6.88 53.03
C ASP A 81 -33.63 5.68 52.83
N ASP A 82 -33.96 5.10 53.97
CA ASP A 82 -34.68 3.87 54.27
C ASP A 82 -36.20 4.04 54.11
N SER A 83 -36.89 3.07 53.46
CA SER A 83 -38.27 2.68 53.82
C SER A 83 -38.77 1.46 53.05
N THR A 84 -39.18 0.46 53.83
CA THR A 84 -39.94 -0.76 53.49
C THR A 84 -41.27 -0.53 52.76
N LYS A 85 -41.58 -1.34 51.72
CA LYS A 85 -42.86 -2.09 51.56
C LYS A 85 -42.94 -2.98 50.30
N LEU A 86 -43.01 -4.29 50.55
CA LEU A 86 -43.99 -5.29 50.08
C LEU A 86 -44.53 -5.30 48.61
N LEU A 87 -44.40 -6.50 48.00
CA LEU A 87 -45.27 -7.20 47.02
C LEU A 87 -45.03 -7.05 45.50
N ALA A 88 -44.77 -8.24 44.91
CA ALA A 88 -45.24 -8.78 43.62
C ALA A 88 -44.54 -8.41 42.29
N ALA A 89 -44.05 -9.47 41.63
CA ALA A 89 -43.55 -9.65 40.26
C ALA A 89 -44.59 -9.30 39.16
N PRO A 90 -44.27 -9.23 37.83
CA PRO A 90 -43.14 -9.82 37.11
C PRO A 90 -42.31 -8.86 36.24
N GLY A 91 -41.07 -9.29 35.96
CA GLY A 91 -40.02 -8.51 35.32
C GLY A 91 -40.33 -8.08 33.89
N THR A 92 -40.39 -6.77 33.70
CA THR A 92 -40.00 -6.11 32.46
C THR A 92 -38.48 -6.21 32.33
N GLY A 93 -38.02 -7.05 31.41
CA GLY A 93 -36.62 -7.13 31.02
C GLY A 93 -36.14 -5.78 30.53
N THR A 94 -35.42 -5.06 31.39
CA THR A 94 -34.61 -3.93 30.98
C THR A 94 -33.42 -4.47 30.18
N ILE A 95 -33.33 -3.94 28.97
CA ILE A 95 -32.31 -4.14 27.95
C ILE A 95 -30.93 -3.85 28.57
N VAL A 96 -30.26 -4.88 29.08
CA VAL A 96 -28.83 -4.85 29.47
C VAL A 96 -27.98 -5.63 28.45
N GLU A 97 -28.60 -6.28 27.46
CA GLU A 97 -27.91 -7.14 26.49
C GLU A 97 -27.15 -6.42 25.36
N ASP A 98 -27.31 -5.12 25.15
CA ASP A 98 -26.82 -4.46 23.92
C ASP A 98 -25.35 -4.00 24.00
N HIS A 99 -24.87 -3.49 25.13
CA HIS A 99 -23.48 -3.00 25.22
C HIS A 99 -22.44 -4.13 25.22
N GLN A 100 -22.67 -5.22 25.99
CA GLN A 100 -21.74 -6.34 26.03
C GLN A 100 -21.68 -7.12 24.70
N THR A 101 -22.81 -7.25 24.00
CA THR A 101 -22.81 -7.91 22.69
C THR A 101 -22.18 -7.05 21.60
N GLN A 102 -22.31 -5.72 21.67
CA GLN A 102 -21.68 -4.80 20.72
C GLN A 102 -20.16 -4.70 20.93
N ASP A 103 -19.68 -4.65 22.17
CA ASP A 103 -18.24 -4.68 22.49
C ASP A 103 -17.58 -6.00 22.07
N THR A 104 -18.27 -7.13 22.30
CA THR A 104 -17.77 -8.45 21.91
C THR A 104 -17.67 -8.56 20.38
N LYS A 105 -18.67 -8.09 19.63
CA LYS A 105 -18.64 -8.05 18.15
C LYS A 105 -17.51 -7.15 17.63
N LEU A 106 -17.26 -6.01 18.27
CA LEU A 106 -16.23 -5.05 17.87
C LEU A 106 -14.81 -5.61 18.10
N VAL A 107 -14.57 -6.29 19.22
CA VAL A 107 -13.30 -6.97 19.52
C VAL A 107 -13.04 -8.14 18.56
N ILE A 108 -14.08 -8.94 18.23
CA ILE A 108 -13.94 -10.06 17.29
C ILE A 108 -13.61 -9.55 15.88
N ASN A 109 -14.32 -8.54 15.39
CA ASN A 109 -14.05 -7.96 14.07
C ASN A 109 -12.64 -7.36 14.00
N ARG A 110 -12.18 -6.73 15.09
CA ARG A 110 -10.82 -6.20 15.21
C ARG A 110 -9.76 -7.29 15.12
N ARG A 111 -9.89 -8.38 15.92
CA ARG A 111 -8.93 -9.50 15.87
C ARG A 111 -8.90 -10.15 14.48
N ARG A 112 -10.06 -10.37 13.87
CA ARG A 112 -10.17 -10.90 12.50
C ARG A 112 -9.43 -10.03 11.49
N ARG A 113 -9.59 -8.70 11.57
CA ARG A 113 -8.89 -7.76 10.67
C ARG A 113 -7.37 -7.89 10.79
N ILE A 114 -6.84 -7.89 12.01
CA ILE A 114 -5.39 -8.00 12.24
C ILE A 114 -4.85 -9.33 11.72
N VAL A 115 -5.56 -10.43 11.98
CA VAL A 115 -5.17 -11.75 11.48
C VAL A 115 -5.18 -11.80 9.95
N LEU A 116 -6.21 -11.27 9.30
CA LEU A 116 -6.30 -11.22 7.83
C LEU A 116 -5.17 -10.42 7.21
N VAL A 117 -4.86 -9.25 7.77
CA VAL A 117 -3.74 -8.43 7.27
C VAL A 117 -2.40 -9.13 7.56
N GLY A 118 -2.22 -9.72 8.75
CA GLY A 118 -1.03 -10.51 9.05
C GLY A 118 -0.81 -11.69 8.09
N LEU A 119 -1.88 -12.40 7.71
CA LEU A 119 -1.83 -13.46 6.69
C LEU A 119 -1.44 -12.93 5.31
N LEU A 120 -1.92 -11.74 4.93
CA LEU A 120 -1.50 -11.06 3.70
C LEU A 120 0.00 -10.79 3.73
N PHE A 121 0.54 -10.26 4.83
CA PHE A 121 1.99 -10.03 4.95
C PHE A 121 2.80 -11.33 4.88
N ALA A 122 2.33 -12.41 5.50
CA ALA A 122 2.96 -13.72 5.41
C ALA A 122 2.97 -14.25 3.96
N LEU A 123 1.84 -14.13 3.26
CA LEU A 123 1.73 -14.50 1.84
C LEU A 123 2.68 -13.67 0.96
N MET A 124 2.74 -12.36 1.20
CA MET A 124 3.64 -11.45 0.48
C MET A 124 5.11 -11.78 0.75
N LEU A 125 5.47 -12.19 1.98
CA LEU A 125 6.82 -12.61 2.32
C LEU A 125 7.23 -13.89 1.57
N VAL A 126 6.35 -14.89 1.54
CA VAL A 126 6.58 -16.13 0.78
C VAL A 126 6.78 -15.82 -0.70
N TYR A 127 5.97 -14.92 -1.25
CA TYR A 127 6.12 -14.42 -2.61
C TYR A 127 7.47 -13.74 -2.84
N VAL A 128 7.85 -12.77 -2.01
CA VAL A 128 9.09 -12.00 -2.18
C VAL A 128 10.31 -12.93 -2.14
N VAL A 129 10.38 -13.81 -1.14
CA VAL A 129 11.50 -14.75 -0.99
C VAL A 129 11.51 -15.77 -2.13
N GLY A 130 10.36 -16.34 -2.47
CA GLY A 130 10.23 -17.29 -3.57
C GLY A 130 10.63 -16.66 -4.91
N ASN A 131 9.95 -15.60 -5.32
CA ASN A 131 10.20 -14.90 -6.58
C ASN A 131 11.65 -14.43 -6.71
N SER A 132 12.21 -13.80 -5.67
CA SER A 132 13.59 -13.31 -5.70
C SER A 132 14.60 -14.44 -5.85
N SER A 133 14.39 -15.59 -5.21
CA SER A 133 15.31 -16.73 -5.34
C SER A 133 15.45 -17.22 -6.79
N PHE A 134 14.35 -17.28 -7.55
CA PHE A 134 14.38 -17.65 -8.97
C PHE A 134 15.07 -16.60 -9.83
N VAL A 135 14.76 -15.31 -9.60
CA VAL A 135 15.36 -14.21 -10.36
C VAL A 135 16.87 -14.13 -10.11
N ILE A 136 17.28 -14.19 -8.84
CA ILE A 136 18.69 -14.16 -8.45
C ILE A 136 19.43 -15.38 -9.00
N SER A 137 18.83 -16.58 -8.91
CA SER A 137 19.42 -17.80 -9.48
C SER A 137 19.59 -17.69 -11.00
N TYR A 138 18.64 -17.09 -11.71
CA TYR A 138 18.76 -16.85 -13.16
C TYR A 138 19.95 -15.94 -13.45
N PHE A 139 20.01 -14.73 -12.88
CA PHE A 139 21.10 -13.80 -13.19
C PHE A 139 22.48 -14.24 -12.70
N ASN A 140 22.54 -15.23 -11.80
CA ASN A 140 23.81 -15.83 -11.37
C ASN A 140 24.31 -16.94 -12.31
N ALA A 141 23.41 -17.71 -12.92
CA ALA A 141 23.76 -18.89 -13.72
C ALA A 141 23.63 -18.69 -15.24
N SER A 142 22.75 -17.79 -15.66
CA SER A 142 22.43 -17.55 -17.07
C SER A 142 23.52 -16.73 -17.78
N SER A 143 23.56 -16.91 -19.09
CA SER A 143 24.33 -16.08 -20.02
C SER A 143 23.61 -14.79 -20.39
N ASP A 144 24.36 -13.73 -20.59
CA ASP A 144 23.91 -12.48 -21.20
C ASP A 144 24.26 -12.49 -22.71
N PRO A 145 23.27 -12.39 -23.62
CA PRO A 145 23.53 -12.26 -25.05
C PRO A 145 23.84 -10.84 -25.52
N GLY A 146 23.70 -9.81 -24.67
CA GLY A 146 23.96 -8.40 -25.01
C GLY A 146 22.83 -7.67 -25.76
N TRP A 147 21.71 -8.35 -25.97
CA TRP A 147 20.52 -7.83 -26.63
C TRP A 147 19.26 -8.47 -26.03
N GLN A 148 18.10 -7.86 -26.26
CA GLN A 148 16.81 -8.36 -25.81
C GLN A 148 15.80 -8.36 -26.97
N VAL A 149 14.67 -9.05 -26.78
CA VAL A 149 13.56 -9.05 -27.74
C VAL A 149 12.49 -8.09 -27.24
N TRP A 150 12.08 -7.16 -28.10
CA TRP A 150 10.98 -6.24 -27.83
C TRP A 150 9.62 -6.90 -28.06
N ILE A 151 8.54 -6.28 -27.56
CA ILE A 151 7.15 -6.80 -27.65
C ILE A 151 6.68 -6.98 -29.11
N ASP A 152 7.29 -6.31 -30.08
CA ASP A 152 7.00 -6.51 -31.50
C ASP A 152 7.76 -7.69 -32.14
N GLY A 153 8.78 -8.23 -31.47
CA GLY A 153 9.60 -9.36 -31.91
C GLY A 153 10.94 -8.94 -32.50
N SER A 154 11.19 -7.64 -32.55
CA SER A 154 12.46 -7.09 -32.97
C SER A 154 13.53 -7.22 -31.88
N VAL A 155 14.78 -7.32 -32.32
CA VAL A 155 15.97 -7.27 -31.48
C VAL A 155 16.22 -5.82 -31.07
N GLN A 156 16.52 -5.63 -29.79
CA GLN A 156 17.01 -4.39 -29.24
C GLN A 156 18.34 -4.63 -28.54
N ILE A 157 19.38 -3.95 -28.98
CA ILE A 157 20.73 -4.07 -28.47
C ILE A 157 20.90 -3.10 -27.31
N TYR A 158 21.51 -3.56 -26.22
CA TYR A 158 21.94 -2.71 -25.12
C TYR A 158 23.48 -2.74 -25.06
N SER A 159 24.10 -2.12 -26.07
CA SER A 159 25.55 -2.14 -26.20
C SER A 159 26.24 -1.46 -25.00
N GLY A 160 27.41 -1.98 -24.62
CA GLY A 160 28.25 -1.40 -23.56
C GLY A 160 27.89 -1.82 -22.12
N ILE A 161 26.93 -2.73 -21.94
CA ILE A 161 26.61 -3.28 -20.61
C ILE A 161 27.39 -4.58 -20.35
N SER A 162 27.58 -5.44 -21.36
CA SER A 162 28.32 -6.70 -21.23
C SER A 162 29.33 -6.91 -22.35
N ASP A 163 30.26 -7.84 -22.13
CA ASP A 163 31.28 -8.25 -23.11
C ASP A 163 30.72 -9.22 -24.16
N ALA A 164 29.39 -9.26 -24.33
CA ALA A 164 28.73 -10.13 -25.29
C ALA A 164 28.95 -9.61 -26.72
N ASP A 165 29.10 -10.54 -27.67
CA ASP A 165 29.25 -10.16 -29.07
C ASP A 165 27.88 -9.86 -29.69
N VAL A 166 27.71 -8.59 -30.07
CA VAL A 166 26.51 -8.07 -30.74
C VAL A 166 26.84 -7.41 -32.08
N SER A 167 28.08 -7.57 -32.55
CA SER A 167 28.62 -6.82 -33.70
C SER A 167 27.87 -7.05 -35.01
N ALA A 168 27.20 -8.19 -35.14
CA ALA A 168 26.41 -8.56 -36.32
C ALA A 168 24.95 -8.09 -36.28
N LEU A 169 24.45 -7.66 -35.13
CA LEU A 169 23.05 -7.30 -34.90
C LEU A 169 22.84 -5.80 -35.07
N GLN A 170 21.63 -5.43 -35.47
CA GLN A 170 21.13 -4.06 -35.51
C GLN A 170 19.79 -3.98 -34.77
N ASP A 171 19.49 -2.80 -34.21
CA ASP A 171 18.19 -2.53 -33.62
C ASP A 171 17.10 -2.66 -34.69
N GLY A 172 16.05 -3.43 -34.39
CA GLY A 172 14.97 -3.70 -35.33
C GLY A 172 15.06 -5.04 -36.06
N ASP A 173 16.20 -5.75 -35.99
CA ASP A 173 16.34 -7.08 -36.63
C ASP A 173 15.29 -8.06 -36.10
N GLU A 174 14.63 -8.83 -36.97
CA GLU A 174 13.65 -9.84 -36.54
C GLU A 174 14.32 -11.20 -36.35
N ILE A 175 14.10 -11.87 -35.22
CA ILE A 175 14.65 -13.22 -35.00
C ILE A 175 13.79 -14.26 -35.73
N VAL A 176 14.43 -15.06 -36.58
CA VAL A 176 13.79 -16.21 -37.25
C VAL A 176 14.10 -17.50 -36.51
N THR A 177 15.37 -17.73 -36.18
CA THR A 177 15.78 -18.91 -35.40
C THR A 177 16.83 -18.58 -34.35
N LEU A 178 16.79 -19.28 -33.23
CA LEU A 178 17.76 -19.22 -32.15
C LEU A 178 18.23 -20.65 -31.83
N ASN A 179 19.53 -20.91 -31.90
CA ASN A 179 20.13 -22.24 -31.75
C ASN A 179 19.47 -23.32 -32.62
N ASN A 180 19.24 -22.99 -33.90
CA ASN A 180 18.58 -23.84 -34.89
C ASN A 180 17.12 -24.22 -34.54
N GLN A 181 16.50 -23.53 -33.58
CA GLN A 181 15.08 -23.66 -33.30
C GLN A 181 14.36 -22.42 -33.80
N GLU A 182 13.21 -22.59 -34.45
CA GLU A 182 12.32 -21.49 -34.80
C GLU A 182 12.00 -20.67 -33.55
N PHE A 183 12.17 -19.35 -33.64
CA PHE A 183 11.92 -18.45 -32.53
C PHE A 183 10.43 -18.14 -32.45
N LYS A 184 9.78 -18.52 -31.34
CA LYS A 184 8.32 -18.38 -31.18
C LYS A 184 7.92 -17.41 -30.09
N ASP A 185 8.65 -17.39 -28.98
CA ASP A 185 8.24 -16.62 -27.80
C ASP A 185 9.40 -16.19 -26.90
N MET A 186 9.11 -15.24 -26.01
CA MET A 186 10.08 -14.70 -25.05
C MET A 186 10.51 -15.71 -23.98
N ARG A 187 9.68 -16.72 -23.69
CA ARG A 187 10.02 -17.78 -22.74
C ARG A 187 11.12 -18.67 -23.31
N GLN A 188 11.11 -18.95 -24.61
CA GLN A 188 12.19 -19.63 -25.33
C GLN A 188 13.49 -18.83 -25.28
N TYR A 189 13.43 -17.50 -25.45
CA TYR A 189 14.59 -16.61 -25.27
C TYR A 189 15.24 -16.82 -23.90
N TYR A 190 14.48 -16.67 -22.81
CA TYR A 190 15.01 -16.82 -21.45
C TYR A 190 15.50 -18.25 -21.15
N LYS A 191 14.79 -19.28 -21.61
CA LYS A 191 15.21 -20.68 -21.45
C LYS A 191 16.51 -20.99 -22.17
N THR A 192 16.70 -20.43 -23.37
CA THR A 192 17.92 -20.66 -24.16
C THR A 192 19.14 -20.14 -23.41
N PHE A 193 19.10 -18.89 -22.95
CA PHE A 193 20.25 -18.27 -22.29
C PHE A 193 20.45 -18.72 -20.84
N ARG A 194 19.41 -19.26 -20.19
CA ARG A 194 19.53 -19.97 -18.91
C ARG A 194 20.35 -21.25 -19.02
N ASN A 195 20.18 -21.99 -20.11
CA ASN A 195 20.85 -23.29 -20.32
C ASN A 195 22.20 -23.15 -21.04
N THR A 196 22.57 -21.92 -21.42
CA THR A 196 23.80 -21.61 -22.14
C THR A 196 24.84 -21.08 -21.16
N SER A 197 26.03 -21.68 -21.12
CA SER A 197 27.09 -21.23 -20.21
C SER A 197 27.71 -19.91 -20.69
N PRO A 198 28.07 -18.98 -19.78
CA PRO A 198 28.71 -17.72 -20.15
C PRO A 198 29.97 -17.93 -20.99
N GLY A 199 30.12 -17.16 -22.08
CA GLY A 199 31.26 -17.26 -22.98
C GLY A 199 31.11 -18.27 -24.12
N SER A 200 29.97 -18.97 -24.20
CA SER A 200 29.72 -19.96 -25.26
C SER A 200 29.19 -19.32 -26.54
N LEU A 201 29.37 -20.02 -27.65
CA LEU A 201 28.88 -19.63 -28.97
C LEU A 201 27.45 -20.11 -29.17
N TYR A 202 26.62 -19.27 -29.78
CA TYR A 202 25.26 -19.59 -30.16
C TYR A 202 24.99 -19.12 -31.60
N ALA A 203 24.10 -19.85 -32.29
CA ALA A 203 23.73 -19.50 -33.65
C ALA A 203 22.41 -18.74 -33.65
N ILE A 204 22.35 -17.63 -34.38
CA ILE A 204 21.15 -16.84 -34.58
C ILE A 204 20.91 -16.63 -36.07
N VAL A 205 19.65 -16.71 -36.49
CA VAL A 205 19.22 -16.35 -37.83
C VAL A 205 18.23 -15.22 -37.70
N ILE A 206 18.53 -14.10 -38.34
CA ILE A 206 17.70 -12.90 -38.34
C ILE A 206 17.11 -12.63 -39.72
N ARG A 207 16.07 -11.81 -39.75
CA ARG A 207 15.52 -11.21 -40.96
C ARG A 207 15.73 -9.70 -40.88
N ARG A 208 16.45 -9.14 -41.84
CA ARG A 208 16.72 -7.71 -42.01
C ARG A 208 16.27 -7.29 -43.40
N ASP A 209 15.31 -6.36 -43.49
CA ASP A 209 14.75 -5.89 -44.76
C ASP A 209 14.30 -7.01 -45.72
N GLY A 210 13.78 -8.10 -45.15
CA GLY A 210 13.34 -9.30 -45.90
C GLY A 210 14.46 -10.27 -46.30
N GLN A 211 15.73 -9.94 -46.07
CA GLN A 211 16.85 -10.86 -46.23
C GLN A 211 17.09 -11.67 -44.96
N ILE A 212 17.44 -12.94 -45.12
CA ILE A 212 17.73 -13.85 -44.01
C ILE A 212 19.24 -14.00 -43.87
N GLU A 213 19.78 -13.64 -42.72
CA GLU A 213 21.21 -13.68 -42.42
C GLU A 213 21.47 -14.57 -41.20
N LYS A 214 22.54 -15.36 -41.24
CA LYS A 214 22.94 -16.27 -40.16
C LYS A 214 24.25 -15.82 -39.53
N PHE A 215 24.24 -15.69 -38.21
CA PHE A 215 25.40 -15.29 -37.42
C PHE A 215 25.70 -16.30 -36.33
N THR A 216 26.95 -16.30 -35.88
CA THR A 216 27.39 -17.00 -34.68
C THR A 216 27.94 -15.96 -33.73
N LEU A 217 27.33 -15.84 -32.56
CA LEU A 217 27.67 -14.83 -31.57
C LEU A 217 28.10 -15.50 -30.27
N ARG A 218 28.74 -14.72 -29.41
CA ARG A 218 29.27 -15.19 -28.12
C ARG A 218 28.54 -14.53 -26.96
N THR A 219 28.10 -15.33 -26.00
CA THR A 219 27.51 -14.81 -24.76
C THR A 219 28.57 -14.30 -23.79
N ALA A 220 28.18 -13.45 -22.85
CA ALA A 220 29.00 -13.02 -21.73
C ALA A 220 28.31 -13.34 -20.39
N PRO A 221 29.03 -13.32 -19.25
CA PRO A 221 28.37 -13.33 -17.95
C PRO A 221 27.68 -12.00 -17.69
N TYR A 222 26.53 -12.02 -16.99
CA TYR A 222 25.92 -10.80 -16.47
C TYR A 222 26.89 -10.07 -15.53
N GLN A 223 26.98 -8.74 -15.69
CA GLN A 223 27.82 -7.87 -14.85
C GLN A 223 27.48 -7.98 -13.37
N PHE A 224 28.50 -7.80 -12.52
CA PHE A 224 28.36 -7.86 -11.08
C PHE A 224 27.35 -6.84 -10.52
N TRP A 225 27.41 -5.58 -10.96
CA TRP A 225 26.51 -4.52 -10.52
C TRP A 225 25.04 -4.78 -10.87
N LEU A 226 24.80 -5.43 -12.00
CA LEU A 226 23.45 -5.80 -12.45
C LEU A 226 22.87 -6.88 -11.52
N ARG A 227 23.66 -7.88 -11.11
CA ARG A 227 23.26 -8.87 -10.10
C ARG A 227 22.92 -8.23 -8.75
N ILE A 228 23.74 -7.29 -8.27
CA ILE A 228 23.45 -6.53 -7.05
C ILE A 228 22.13 -5.78 -7.16
N ASN A 229 21.90 -5.10 -8.29
CA ASN A 229 20.66 -4.35 -8.52
C ASN A 229 19.43 -5.27 -8.43
N PHE A 230 19.48 -6.46 -9.04
CA PHE A 230 18.37 -7.41 -8.92
C PHE A 230 18.14 -7.88 -7.48
N VAL A 231 19.20 -8.15 -6.71
CA VAL A 231 19.07 -8.50 -5.28
C VAL A 231 18.42 -7.35 -4.50
N LEU A 232 18.87 -6.11 -4.74
CA LEU A 232 18.32 -4.93 -4.05
C LEU A 232 16.83 -4.73 -4.38
N ILE A 233 16.48 -4.72 -5.66
CA ILE A 233 15.13 -4.40 -6.14
C ILE A 233 14.15 -5.54 -5.86
N MET A 234 14.57 -6.80 -5.99
CA MET A 234 13.67 -7.95 -5.89
C MET A 234 13.60 -8.58 -4.50
N LEU A 235 14.59 -8.36 -3.64
CA LEU A 235 14.63 -8.94 -2.30
C LEU A 235 14.73 -7.87 -1.21
N VAL A 236 15.78 -7.05 -1.21
CA VAL A 236 16.08 -6.17 -0.07
C VAL A 236 15.01 -5.09 0.11
N ILE A 237 14.71 -4.31 -0.93
CA ILE A 237 13.71 -3.23 -0.85
C ILE A 237 12.31 -3.80 -0.52
N PRO A 238 11.82 -4.87 -1.19
CA PRO A 238 10.53 -5.46 -0.83
C PRO A 238 10.45 -5.96 0.62
N VAL A 239 11.52 -6.59 1.12
CA VAL A 239 11.57 -7.03 2.52
C VAL A 239 11.51 -5.83 3.47
N ILE A 240 12.24 -4.74 3.19
CA ILE A 240 12.17 -3.52 4.00
C ILE A 240 10.74 -2.96 4.02
N PHE A 241 10.08 -2.90 2.87
CA PHE A 241 8.69 -2.44 2.76
C PHE A 241 7.74 -3.33 3.58
N LEU A 242 7.90 -4.66 3.49
CA LEU A 242 7.10 -5.61 4.27
C LEU A 242 7.35 -5.49 5.77
N LEU A 243 8.60 -5.38 6.21
CA LEU A 243 8.94 -5.21 7.62
C LEU A 243 8.41 -3.88 8.17
N THR A 244 8.53 -2.80 7.39
CA THR A 244 8.02 -1.48 7.76
C THR A 244 6.50 -1.50 7.85
N GLY A 245 5.82 -2.07 6.85
CA GLY A 245 4.35 -2.20 6.87
C GLY A 245 3.86 -3.07 8.03
N LEU A 246 4.58 -4.16 8.35
CA LEU A 246 4.26 -5.01 9.48
C LEU A 246 4.47 -4.28 10.81
N ALA A 247 5.54 -3.50 10.95
CA ALA A 247 5.78 -2.68 12.13
C ALA A 247 4.66 -1.65 12.33
N VAL A 248 4.24 -0.96 11.26
CA VAL A 248 3.10 -0.01 11.31
C VAL A 248 1.82 -0.70 11.76
N LEU A 249 1.54 -1.90 11.25
CA LEU A 249 0.38 -2.70 11.64
C LEU A 249 0.41 -3.08 13.13
N LEU A 250 1.58 -3.44 13.66
CA LEU A 250 1.74 -3.85 15.06
C LEU A 250 1.70 -2.68 16.03
N LEU A 251 2.25 -1.52 15.65
CA LEU A 251 2.29 -0.32 16.49
C LEU A 251 0.92 0.35 16.59
N SER A 252 0.20 0.45 15.47
CA SER A 252 -1.06 1.20 15.38
C SER A 252 -2.18 0.39 14.71
N PRO A 253 -2.54 -0.80 15.24
CA PRO A 253 -3.48 -1.71 14.58
C PRO A 253 -4.91 -1.14 14.47
N ASN A 254 -5.25 -0.11 15.24
CA ASN A 254 -6.59 0.46 15.30
C ASN A 254 -6.76 1.68 14.39
N ASP A 255 -5.68 2.37 14.10
CA ASP A 255 -5.74 3.56 13.27
C ASP A 255 -5.98 3.16 11.81
N LYS A 256 -7.03 3.73 11.21
CA LYS A 256 -7.38 3.49 9.80
C LYS A 256 -6.27 3.99 8.88
N GLN A 257 -5.63 5.11 9.21
CA GLN A 257 -4.52 5.65 8.41
C GLN A 257 -3.30 4.72 8.47
N ALA A 258 -2.90 4.31 9.67
CA ALA A 258 -1.82 3.31 9.83
C ALA A 258 -2.13 1.98 9.12
N LEU A 259 -3.37 1.49 9.18
CA LEU A 259 -3.76 0.29 8.45
C LEU A 259 -3.62 0.45 6.94
N LEU A 260 -4.12 1.54 6.37
CA LEU A 260 -4.02 1.82 4.93
C LEU A 260 -2.55 1.98 4.51
N LEU A 261 -1.72 2.60 5.35
CA LEU A 261 -0.28 2.71 5.13
C LEU A 261 0.40 1.33 5.15
N ALA A 262 0.09 0.48 6.13
CA ALA A 262 0.60 -0.88 6.20
C ALA A 262 0.19 -1.70 4.95
N LEU A 263 -1.09 -1.64 4.57
CA LEU A 263 -1.60 -2.30 3.37
C LEU A 263 -0.91 -1.82 2.10
N MET A 264 -0.71 -0.50 1.97
CA MET A 264 0.01 0.09 0.84
C MET A 264 1.44 -0.47 0.74
N LEU A 265 2.20 -0.43 1.84
CA LEU A 265 3.58 -0.92 1.88
C LEU A 265 3.67 -2.42 1.61
N GLY A 266 2.74 -3.22 2.17
CA GLY A 266 2.72 -4.66 2.00
C GLY A 266 2.30 -5.13 0.60
N MET A 267 1.42 -4.38 -0.09
CA MET A 267 0.92 -4.75 -1.41
C MET A 267 1.78 -4.25 -2.57
N PHE A 268 2.62 -3.23 -2.36
CA PHE A 268 3.30 -2.51 -3.44
C PHE A 268 4.01 -3.42 -4.45
N PHE A 269 4.83 -4.35 -3.99
CA PHE A 269 5.59 -5.26 -4.85
C PHE A 269 4.75 -6.41 -5.42
N GLY A 270 3.54 -6.62 -4.91
CA GLY A 270 2.56 -7.51 -5.52
C GLY A 270 1.82 -6.88 -6.69
N ALA A 271 1.90 -5.56 -6.92
CA ALA A 271 1.18 -4.91 -8.02
C ALA A 271 1.80 -5.12 -9.40
N PHE A 272 2.95 -5.77 -9.48
CA PHE A 272 3.74 -5.93 -10.69
C PHE A 272 3.80 -7.40 -11.10
N PRO A 273 3.65 -7.72 -12.39
CA PRO A 273 3.77 -9.09 -12.89
C PRO A 273 5.21 -9.59 -12.67
N THR A 274 5.34 -10.89 -12.38
CA THR A 274 6.63 -11.47 -12.02
C THR A 274 7.40 -12.00 -13.21
N LEU A 275 8.66 -11.58 -13.32
CA LEU A 275 9.59 -12.08 -14.33
C LEU A 275 9.87 -13.58 -14.16
N SER A 276 9.82 -14.09 -12.91
CA SER A 276 10.13 -15.49 -12.58
C SER A 276 9.34 -16.50 -13.42
N ILE A 277 8.08 -16.20 -13.75
CA ILE A 277 7.20 -17.05 -14.58
C ILE A 277 7.78 -17.29 -15.98
N LEU A 278 8.50 -16.30 -16.54
CA LEU A 278 9.12 -16.37 -17.86
C LEU A 278 10.49 -17.06 -17.81
N ILE A 279 11.26 -16.83 -16.74
CA ILE A 279 12.67 -17.25 -16.67
C ILE A 279 12.89 -18.60 -16.00
N ALA A 280 11.92 -19.10 -15.24
CA ALA A 280 12.07 -20.31 -14.43
C ALA A 280 10.93 -21.32 -14.62
N ASP A 281 11.24 -22.60 -14.39
CA ASP A 281 10.23 -23.64 -14.26
C ASP A 281 9.82 -23.70 -12.78
N ILE A 282 8.74 -22.99 -12.47
CA ILE A 282 8.25 -22.79 -11.10
C ILE A 282 7.26 -23.91 -10.72
N PRO A 283 7.33 -24.46 -9.50
CA PRO A 283 6.31 -25.39 -9.00
C PRO A 283 4.91 -24.78 -9.06
N SER A 284 3.90 -25.59 -9.41
CA SER A 284 2.52 -25.14 -9.62
C SER A 284 1.91 -24.43 -8.41
N TRP A 285 2.20 -24.90 -7.19
CA TRP A 285 1.72 -24.25 -5.96
C TRP A 285 2.26 -22.82 -5.82
N LEU A 286 3.52 -22.61 -6.22
CA LEU A 286 4.16 -21.31 -6.12
C LEU A 286 3.66 -20.39 -7.23
N VAL A 287 3.38 -20.90 -8.43
CA VAL A 287 2.65 -20.14 -9.47
C VAL A 287 1.31 -19.65 -8.93
N GLY A 288 0.56 -20.49 -8.21
CA GLY A 288 -0.68 -20.09 -7.55
C GLY A 288 -0.49 -18.95 -6.54
N VAL A 289 0.59 -18.99 -5.74
CA VAL A 289 0.95 -17.91 -4.82
C VAL A 289 1.31 -16.62 -5.57
N LEU A 290 2.09 -16.70 -6.65
CA LEU A 290 2.46 -15.55 -7.48
C LEU A 290 1.22 -14.87 -8.06
N VAL A 291 0.29 -15.65 -8.60
CA VAL A 291 -0.99 -15.17 -9.13
C VAL A 291 -1.82 -14.52 -8.04
N ALA A 292 -1.99 -15.18 -6.89
CA ALA A 292 -2.76 -14.65 -5.78
C ALA A 292 -2.19 -13.31 -5.27
N VAL A 293 -0.86 -13.22 -5.13
CA VAL A 293 -0.18 -11.99 -4.73
C VAL A 293 -0.32 -10.92 -5.80
N TYR A 294 -0.25 -11.27 -7.09
CA TYR A 294 -0.44 -10.30 -8.16
C TYR A 294 -1.85 -9.70 -8.17
N LEU A 295 -2.87 -10.55 -8.03
CA LEU A 295 -4.27 -10.14 -7.94
C LEU A 295 -4.56 -9.28 -6.72
N VAL A 296 -4.01 -9.63 -5.55
CA VAL A 296 -4.19 -8.86 -4.31
C VAL A 296 -3.39 -7.57 -4.35
N GLY A 297 -2.14 -7.62 -4.81
CA GLY A 297 -1.22 -6.49 -4.84
C GLY A 297 -1.65 -5.38 -5.79
N ALA A 298 -2.33 -5.71 -6.90
CA ALA A 298 -2.88 -4.73 -7.83
C ALA A 298 -3.86 -3.74 -7.16
N TRP A 299 -4.49 -4.11 -6.04
CA TRP A 299 -5.32 -3.21 -5.24
C TRP A 299 -4.53 -2.12 -4.50
N VAL A 300 -3.20 -2.10 -4.59
CA VAL A 300 -2.38 -1.03 -4.00
C VAL A 300 -2.79 0.34 -4.53
N PHE A 301 -3.15 0.48 -5.81
CA PHE A 301 -3.47 1.78 -6.40
C PHE A 301 -4.72 2.46 -5.79
N PRO A 302 -5.89 1.78 -5.67
CA PRO A 302 -7.02 2.34 -4.94
C PRO A 302 -6.76 2.48 -3.43
N VAL A 303 -5.90 1.66 -2.83
CA VAL A 303 -5.47 1.82 -1.42
C VAL A 303 -4.65 3.10 -1.24
N VAL A 304 -3.71 3.40 -2.14
CA VAL A 304 -2.92 4.65 -2.15
C VAL A 304 -3.84 5.85 -2.27
N LEU A 305 -4.77 5.84 -3.23
CA LEU A 305 -5.73 6.93 -3.37
C LEU A 305 -6.60 7.08 -2.11
N HIS A 306 -7.07 5.98 -1.52
CA HIS A 306 -7.82 6.02 -0.25
C HIS A 306 -7.00 6.66 0.87
N LEU A 307 -5.75 6.25 1.03
CA LEU A 307 -4.84 6.80 2.03
C LEU A 307 -4.70 8.31 1.86
N PHE A 308 -4.42 8.78 0.63
CA PHE A 308 -4.22 10.21 0.34
C PHE A 308 -5.50 11.05 0.34
N LEU A 309 -6.67 10.42 0.32
CA LEU A 309 -7.94 11.12 0.54
C LEU A 309 -8.21 11.33 2.04
N ILE A 310 -7.67 10.50 2.92
CA ILE A 310 -7.88 10.55 4.38
C ILE A 310 -6.72 11.22 5.13
N PHE A 311 -5.50 11.13 4.60
CA PHE A 311 -4.29 11.68 5.18
C PHE A 311 -3.84 12.94 4.42
N PRO A 312 -3.39 14.02 5.11
CA PRO A 312 -3.28 14.21 6.56
C PRO A 312 -4.63 14.53 7.23
N GLU A 313 -5.53 15.16 6.49
CA GLU A 313 -6.91 15.44 6.84
C GLU A 313 -7.82 14.95 5.73
N ARG A 314 -9.10 14.71 6.02
CA ARG A 314 -10.08 14.34 4.99
C ARG A 314 -10.15 15.41 3.90
N SER A 315 -9.88 14.99 2.66
CA SER A 315 -9.89 15.85 1.48
C SER A 315 -11.26 16.50 1.25
N LEU A 316 -11.26 17.64 0.57
CA LEU A 316 -12.50 18.35 0.22
C LEU A 316 -13.46 17.48 -0.60
N LEU A 317 -12.91 16.57 -1.40
CA LEU A 317 -13.67 15.68 -2.27
C LEU A 317 -14.45 14.65 -1.45
N LEU A 318 -13.84 14.08 -0.41
CA LEU A 318 -14.55 13.22 0.55
C LEU A 318 -15.52 13.98 1.44
N ARG A 319 -15.23 15.25 1.79
CA ARG A 319 -16.18 16.09 2.55
C ARG A 319 -17.44 16.37 1.74
N ARG A 320 -17.30 16.64 0.43
CA ARG A 320 -18.43 16.90 -0.47
C ARG A 320 -19.15 15.62 -0.91
N PHE A 321 -18.41 14.53 -1.12
CA PHE A 321 -18.93 13.24 -1.57
C PHE A 321 -18.37 12.10 -0.72
N PRO A 322 -18.96 11.81 0.45
CA PRO A 322 -18.46 10.79 1.37
C PRO A 322 -18.40 9.38 0.76
N ARG A 323 -19.31 9.06 -0.17
CA ARG A 323 -19.37 7.75 -0.84
C ARG A 323 -18.25 7.52 -1.86
N PHE A 324 -17.51 8.58 -2.24
CA PHE A 324 -16.40 8.45 -3.17
C PHE A 324 -15.32 7.48 -2.67
N GLU A 325 -15.19 7.33 -1.35
CA GLU A 325 -14.33 6.34 -0.69
C GLU A 325 -14.52 4.93 -1.28
N TYR A 326 -15.77 4.54 -1.54
CA TYR A 326 -16.14 3.20 -2.04
C TYR A 326 -16.22 3.14 -3.56
N TYR A 327 -16.70 4.22 -4.21
CA TYR A 327 -16.85 4.23 -5.66
C TYR A 327 -15.53 4.12 -6.41
N GLN A 328 -14.43 4.61 -5.85
CA GLN A 328 -13.12 4.40 -6.48
C GLN A 328 -12.74 2.91 -6.56
N TYR A 329 -13.05 2.09 -5.55
CA TYR A 329 -12.80 0.65 -5.63
C TYR A 329 -13.63 -0.03 -6.72
N LEU A 330 -14.90 0.37 -6.85
CA LEU A 330 -15.78 -0.13 -7.90
C LEU A 330 -15.30 0.29 -9.29
N LEU A 331 -14.84 1.54 -9.45
CA LEU A 331 -14.29 2.03 -10.70
C LEU A 331 -13.04 1.23 -11.09
N TYR A 332 -12.12 0.98 -10.16
CA TYR A 332 -10.93 0.16 -10.42
C TYR A 332 -11.30 -1.28 -10.80
N LEU A 333 -12.26 -1.87 -10.08
CA LEU A 333 -12.77 -3.22 -10.32
C LEU A 333 -13.34 -3.40 -11.73
N LEU A 334 -14.05 -2.39 -12.25
CA LEU A 334 -14.71 -2.47 -13.55
C LEU A 334 -13.82 -2.09 -14.73
N THR A 335 -12.73 -1.36 -14.50
CA THR A 335 -11.88 -0.79 -15.57
C THR A 335 -10.52 -1.45 -15.67
N ALA A 336 -9.69 -1.32 -14.64
CA ALA A 336 -8.29 -1.78 -14.64
C ALA A 336 -8.16 -3.25 -14.21
N TYR A 337 -8.95 -3.69 -13.23
CA TYR A 337 -8.81 -5.03 -12.66
C TYR A 337 -9.06 -6.19 -13.65
N PRO A 338 -9.98 -6.11 -14.63
CA PRO A 338 -10.16 -7.19 -15.61
C PRO A 338 -8.89 -7.47 -16.43
N PHE A 339 -8.11 -6.43 -16.74
CA PHE A 339 -6.81 -6.58 -17.40
C PHE A 339 -5.81 -7.32 -16.50
N VAL A 340 -5.72 -6.94 -15.22
CA VAL A 340 -4.87 -7.62 -14.22
C VAL A 340 -5.23 -9.10 -14.11
N VAL A 341 -6.52 -9.43 -14.00
CA VAL A 341 -7.00 -10.82 -13.91
C VAL A 341 -6.64 -11.61 -15.16
N THR A 342 -6.86 -11.03 -16.34
CA THR A 342 -6.55 -11.70 -17.60
C THR A 342 -5.05 -11.94 -17.73
N LEU A 343 -4.23 -10.93 -17.41
CA LEU A 343 -2.77 -11.05 -17.45
C LEU A 343 -2.25 -12.08 -16.44
N ALA A 344 -2.83 -12.12 -15.23
CA ALA A 344 -2.51 -13.10 -14.20
C ALA A 344 -2.82 -14.53 -14.68
N PHE A 345 -3.95 -14.71 -15.37
CA PHE A 345 -4.36 -16.01 -15.87
C PHE A 345 -3.51 -16.47 -17.06
N VAL A 346 -3.26 -15.58 -18.03
CA VAL A 346 -2.40 -15.89 -19.19
C VAL A 346 -0.99 -16.22 -18.74
N SER A 347 -0.41 -15.44 -17.81
CA SER A 347 0.93 -15.72 -17.28
C SER A 347 1.01 -17.07 -16.56
N ALA A 348 -0.03 -17.47 -15.84
CA ALA A 348 -0.04 -18.74 -15.11
C ALA A 348 -0.27 -19.96 -16.00
N MET A 349 -1.20 -19.86 -16.96
CA MET A 349 -1.70 -21.01 -17.72
C MET A 349 -1.04 -21.18 -19.09
N ALA A 350 -0.63 -20.09 -19.72
CA ALA A 350 -0.03 -20.09 -21.05
C ALA A 350 1.05 -18.99 -21.16
N PRO A 351 2.13 -19.08 -20.37
CA PRO A 351 3.18 -18.05 -20.35
C PRO A 351 3.84 -17.83 -21.72
N GLU A 352 3.88 -18.84 -22.58
CA GLU A 352 4.33 -18.73 -23.97
C GLU A 352 3.47 -17.79 -24.82
N ARG A 353 2.18 -17.62 -24.48
CA ARG A 353 1.26 -16.71 -25.18
C ARG A 353 1.25 -15.30 -24.64
N LEU A 354 2.05 -15.00 -23.62
CA LEU A 354 2.09 -13.65 -23.03
C LEU A 354 2.44 -12.59 -24.07
N PHE A 355 3.35 -12.92 -24.96
CA PHE A 355 3.79 -12.04 -26.04
C PHE A 355 2.65 -11.71 -27.01
N ASP A 356 1.97 -12.74 -27.53
CA ASP A 356 0.81 -12.58 -28.42
C ASP A 356 -0.32 -11.81 -27.74
N PHE A 357 -0.54 -12.09 -26.45
CA PHE A 357 -1.51 -11.39 -25.63
C PHE A 357 -1.19 -9.89 -25.55
N TYR A 358 0.06 -9.52 -25.26
CA TYR A 358 0.47 -8.11 -25.23
C TYR A 358 0.34 -7.44 -26.60
N LYS A 359 0.70 -8.13 -27.70
CA LYS A 359 0.52 -7.60 -29.06
C LYS A 359 -0.96 -7.34 -29.38
N GLN A 360 -1.82 -8.32 -29.12
CA GLN A 360 -3.25 -8.24 -29.45
C GLN A 360 -4.00 -7.23 -28.57
N PHE A 361 -3.62 -7.13 -27.29
CA PHE A 361 -4.32 -6.34 -26.28
C PHE A 361 -3.50 -5.17 -25.74
N PHE A 362 -2.54 -4.66 -26.52
CA PHE A 362 -1.70 -3.53 -26.12
C PHE A 362 -2.52 -2.31 -25.70
N TRP A 363 -3.63 -2.04 -26.38
CA TRP A 363 -4.54 -0.94 -26.04
C TRP A 363 -5.17 -1.09 -24.64
N LEU A 364 -5.49 -2.32 -24.19
CA LEU A 364 -5.98 -2.57 -22.84
C LEU A 364 -4.90 -2.29 -21.79
N PHE A 365 -3.65 -2.64 -22.10
CA PHE A 365 -2.51 -2.30 -21.25
C PHE A 365 -2.36 -0.77 -21.13
N VAL A 366 -2.49 -0.03 -22.24
CA VAL A 366 -2.47 1.45 -22.22
C VAL A 366 -3.61 2.01 -21.37
N ILE A 367 -4.84 1.50 -21.51
CA ILE A 367 -5.97 1.92 -20.67
C ILE A 367 -5.69 1.63 -19.19
N TYR A 368 -5.18 0.43 -18.87
CA TYR A 368 -4.77 0.07 -17.52
C TYR A 368 -3.76 1.07 -16.96
N LEU A 369 -2.72 1.43 -17.73
CA LEU A 369 -1.73 2.43 -17.32
C LEU A 369 -2.33 3.81 -17.10
N ILE A 370 -3.24 4.27 -17.99
CA ILE A 370 -3.93 5.56 -17.83
C ILE A 370 -4.75 5.58 -16.55
N VAL A 371 -5.48 4.50 -16.26
CA VAL A 371 -6.26 4.37 -15.03
C VAL A 371 -5.33 4.40 -13.83
N VAL A 372 -4.29 3.56 -13.78
CA VAL A 372 -3.30 3.56 -12.68
C VAL A 372 -2.70 4.96 -12.47
N LEU A 373 -2.31 5.64 -13.54
CA LEU A 373 -1.76 6.99 -13.49
C LEU A 373 -2.78 7.99 -12.93
N MET A 374 -4.06 7.87 -13.29
CA MET A 374 -5.13 8.68 -12.73
C MET A 374 -5.28 8.51 -11.21
N TYR A 375 -5.15 7.28 -10.69
CA TYR A 375 -5.18 7.02 -9.25
C TYR A 375 -3.98 7.65 -8.54
N VAL A 376 -2.78 7.47 -9.10
CA VAL A 376 -1.55 8.02 -8.53
C VAL A 376 -1.58 9.55 -8.54
N LEU A 377 -1.87 10.16 -9.70
CA LEU A 377 -1.96 11.62 -9.85
C LEU A 377 -3.10 12.21 -9.02
N GLY A 378 -4.28 11.57 -8.99
CA GLY A 378 -5.41 11.99 -8.16
C GLY A 378 -5.06 11.98 -6.68
N GLY A 379 -4.29 10.97 -6.25
CA GLY A 379 -3.76 10.88 -4.90
C GLY A 379 -2.79 12.03 -4.57
N PHE A 380 -1.79 12.26 -5.42
CA PHE A 380 -0.84 13.37 -5.25
C PHE A 380 -1.54 14.74 -5.28
N LEU A 381 -2.53 14.92 -6.17
CA LEU A 381 -3.29 16.15 -6.28
C LEU A 381 -4.14 16.40 -5.02
N SER A 382 -4.77 15.34 -4.47
CA SER A 382 -5.46 15.39 -3.18
C SER A 382 -4.53 15.85 -2.07
N LEU A 383 -3.33 15.26 -2.00
CA LEU A 383 -2.31 15.61 -1.00
C LEU A 383 -1.86 17.07 -1.17
N PHE A 384 -1.60 17.52 -2.40
CA PHE A 384 -1.18 18.88 -2.71
C PHE A 384 -2.23 19.94 -2.34
N PHE A 385 -3.50 19.73 -2.71
CA PHE A 385 -4.58 20.66 -2.35
C PHE A 385 -4.86 20.67 -0.84
N THR A 386 -4.83 19.50 -0.22
CA THR A 386 -4.99 19.37 1.24
C THR A 386 -3.84 20.08 1.93
N TYR A 387 -2.59 19.91 1.48
CA TYR A 387 -1.40 20.61 1.99
C TYR A 387 -1.52 22.14 1.88
N ARG A 388 -1.95 22.66 0.73
CA ARG A 388 -2.07 24.11 0.51
C ARG A 388 -3.10 24.77 1.41
N LYS A 389 -4.17 24.04 1.77
CA LYS A 389 -5.24 24.51 2.67
C LYS A 389 -5.07 24.05 4.12
N ALA A 390 -4.04 23.26 4.43
CA ALA A 390 -3.84 22.69 5.76
C ALA A 390 -3.38 23.75 6.76
N ASN A 391 -3.95 23.72 7.96
CA ASN A 391 -3.56 24.55 9.10
C ASN A 391 -2.08 24.33 9.48
N HIS A 392 -1.50 25.27 10.22
CA HIS A 392 -0.07 25.28 10.59
C HIS A 392 0.41 23.98 11.28
N LEU A 393 -0.50 23.28 11.98
CA LEU A 393 -0.26 22.00 12.68
C LEU A 393 -0.11 20.81 11.71
N SER A 394 -0.87 20.82 10.61
CA SER A 394 -0.84 19.81 9.55
C SER A 394 0.44 19.92 8.70
N ARG A 395 1.00 21.13 8.56
CA ARG A 395 2.35 21.35 7.98
C ARG A 395 3.47 20.74 8.84
N ARG A 396 3.29 20.63 10.16
CA ARG A 396 4.27 20.05 11.08
C ARG A 396 4.36 18.52 10.94
N LYS A 397 3.22 17.81 10.82
CA LYS A 397 3.18 16.35 10.57
C LYS A 397 3.81 15.94 9.22
N LEU A 398 3.81 16.85 8.24
CA LEU A 398 4.30 16.61 6.88
C LEU A 398 5.77 16.97 6.64
N ARG A 399 6.44 17.68 7.56
CA ARG A 399 7.88 17.97 7.46
C ARG A 399 8.75 16.69 7.56
N VAL A 400 8.18 15.58 8.03
CA VAL A 400 8.84 14.26 8.12
C VAL A 400 8.70 13.44 6.82
N VAL A 401 7.80 13.82 5.91
CA VAL A 401 7.53 13.10 4.65
C VAL A 401 8.19 13.77 3.43
N PHE A 402 8.55 15.04 3.54
CA PHE A 402 9.18 15.85 2.47
C PHE A 402 10.63 16.25 2.76
N VAL A 403 11.26 15.65 3.77
CA VAL A 403 12.71 15.69 4.03
C VAL A 403 13.19 14.25 3.89
#